data_AF-A0A6J6RSL6-F1
#
_entry.id   AF-A0A6J6RSL6-F1
#
_cell.length_a   1.000
_cell.length_b   1.000
_cell.length_c   1.000
_cell.angle_alpha   90.00
_cell.angle_beta   90.00
_cell.angle_gamma   90.00
#
_symmetry.space_group_name_H-M   'P 1'
#
loop_
_entity.id
_entity.type
_entity.pdbx_description
1 polymer ?
#
loop_
_entity_poly.entity_id
_entity_poly.type
_entity_poly.pdbx_seq_one_letter_code
_entity_poly.pdbx_strand_id
1 'polypeptide(L)' 'MESLAFANIYVVNRPTRFEEFQYLGDKRTQIVYDLDAVDDDEVMATITQCVAEGKAIAFGPDSLAEARNRGYRTLCS' A
#
# COMPACT_ATOMS: atom_id res chain seq x y z
N MET A 1 0.70 -12.74 29.61
CA MET A 1 1.56 -11.62 29.22
C MET A 1 1.34 -11.46 27.72
N GLU A 2 0.49 -10.48 27.40
CA GLU A 2 0.19 -9.77 26.14
C GLU A 2 1.01 -10.27 24.92
N SER A 3 0.44 -10.58 23.76
CA SER A 3 -0.61 -9.90 23.00
C SER A 3 -1.23 -10.88 21.99
N LEU A 4 -2.52 -10.72 21.74
CA LEU A 4 -3.26 -11.42 20.70
C LEU A 4 -2.85 -10.91 19.31
N ALA A 5 -3.03 -11.84 18.36
CA ALA A 5 -3.25 -11.61 16.93
C ALA A 5 -2.10 -10.99 16.16
N PHE A 6 -1.50 -11.76 15.27
CA PHE A 6 -1.57 -11.40 13.86
C PHE A 6 -1.89 -12.66 13.08
N ALA A 7 -3.13 -12.71 12.61
CA ALA A 7 -3.60 -13.76 11.75
C ALA A 7 -2.64 -13.86 10.55
N ASN A 8 -2.26 -15.10 10.28
CA ASN A 8 -1.50 -15.53 9.12
C ASN A 8 -2.35 -15.32 7.85
N ILE A 9 -2.60 -14.05 7.48
CA ILE A 9 -3.34 -13.68 6.27
C ILE A 9 -2.29 -13.54 5.15
N TYR A 10 -1.77 -14.69 4.70
CA TYR A 10 -1.10 -14.80 3.39
C TYR A 10 -2.13 -14.90 2.26
N VAL A 11 -3.24 -14.18 2.39
CA VAL A 11 -4.15 -13.95 1.28
C VAL A 11 -3.70 -12.61 0.72
N VAL A 12 -3.51 -12.53 -0.59
CA VAL A 12 -3.44 -11.29 -1.38
C VAL A 12 -4.75 -10.53 -1.18
N ASN A 13 -4.99 -10.05 0.03
CA ASN A 13 -6.23 -9.43 0.44
C ASN A 13 -5.92 -7.96 0.35
N ARG A 14 -6.23 -7.41 -0.83
CA ARG A 14 -6.14 -5.98 -1.07
C ARG A 14 -6.77 -5.25 0.12
N PRO A 15 -6.11 -4.21 0.66
CA PRO A 15 -6.57 -3.59 1.88
C PRO A 15 -8.01 -3.11 1.75
N THR A 16 -8.81 -3.26 2.81
CA THR A 16 -10.23 -2.90 2.75
C THR A 16 -10.43 -1.43 2.37
N ARG A 17 -11.37 -1.15 1.46
CA ARG A 17 -11.61 0.14 0.76
C ARG A 17 -10.63 0.49 -0.36
N PHE A 18 -9.61 -0.33 -0.60
CA PHE A 18 -8.65 -0.18 -1.67
C PHE A 18 -8.61 -1.38 -2.62
N GLU A 19 -9.66 -2.19 -2.61
CA GLU A 19 -9.78 -3.40 -3.42
C GLU A 19 -9.77 -3.11 -4.92
N GLU A 20 -10.22 -1.93 -5.34
CA GLU A 20 -10.35 -1.51 -6.74
C GLU A 20 -9.18 -0.65 -7.26
N PHE A 21 -8.18 -0.34 -6.43
CA PHE A 21 -7.06 0.52 -6.83
C PHE A 21 -5.77 -0.29 -7.00
N GLN A 22 -5.08 -0.14 -8.12
CA GLN A 22 -3.77 -0.72 -8.36
C GLN A 22 -2.67 0.06 -7.63
N TYR A 23 -2.73 1.39 -7.64
CA TYR A 23 -1.67 2.22 -7.06
C TYR A 23 -2.06 2.82 -5.72
N LEU A 24 -1.25 2.56 -4.70
CA LEU A 24 -1.46 3.09 -3.36
C LEU A 24 -0.27 3.89 -2.87
N GLY A 25 -0.50 5.14 -2.47
CA GLY A 25 0.51 6.02 -1.91
C GLY A 25 0.55 5.95 -0.39
N ASP A 26 1.76 5.93 0.20
CA ASP A 26 1.97 6.21 1.61
C ASP A 26 2.25 7.70 1.83
N LYS A 27 1.34 8.37 2.52
CA LYS A 27 1.43 9.81 2.82
C LYS A 27 2.63 10.16 3.72
N ARG A 28 3.21 9.20 4.44
CA ARG A 28 4.36 9.42 5.35
C ARG A 28 5.66 9.57 4.59
N THR A 29 5.83 8.81 3.51
CA THR A 29 7.10 8.64 2.80
C THR A 29 7.06 9.10 1.34
N GLN A 30 5.86 9.44 0.85
CA GLN A 30 5.58 9.70 -0.57
C GLN A 30 6.04 8.56 -1.48
N ILE A 31 5.94 7.32 -0.99
CA ILE A 31 6.17 6.12 -1.79
C ILE A 31 4.84 5.67 -2.40
N VAL A 32 4.84 5.32 -3.68
CA VAL A 32 3.73 4.63 -4.35
C VAL A 32 4.06 3.16 -4.53
N TYR A 33 3.13 2.30 -4.13
CA TYR A 33 3.18 0.86 -4.30
C TYR A 33 2.22 0.43 -5.42
N ASP A 34 2.65 -0.52 -6.23
CA ASP A 34 1.82 -1.19 -7.24
C ASP A 34 1.33 -2.51 -6.64
N LEU A 35 0.07 -2.54 -6.19
CA LEU A 35 -0.52 -3.69 -5.50
C LEU A 35 -0.60 -4.95 -6.37
N ASP A 36 -0.48 -4.83 -7.69
CA ASP A 36 -0.44 -5.98 -8.60
C ASP A 36 0.98 -6.49 -8.86
N ALA A 37 2.00 -5.71 -8.51
CA ALA A 37 3.41 -6.06 -8.72
C ALA A 37 4.19 -6.32 -7.42
N VAL A 38 3.56 -6.20 -6.24
CA VAL A 38 4.24 -6.49 -4.97
C VAL A 38 4.38 -8.00 -4.78
N ASP A 39 5.62 -8.47 -4.69
CA ASP A 39 6.01 -9.85 -4.38
C ASP A 39 6.79 -9.98 -3.06
N ASP A 40 7.01 -8.86 -2.36
CA ASP A 40 7.76 -8.78 -1.10
C ASP A 40 6.82 -8.67 0.12
N ASP A 41 6.94 -9.61 1.06
CA ASP A 41 6.12 -9.69 2.27
C ASP A 41 6.32 -8.49 3.22
N GLU A 42 7.54 -7.93 3.30
CA GLU A 42 7.82 -6.74 4.12
C GLU A 42 7.17 -5.49 3.53
N VAL A 43 7.15 -5.39 2.19
CA VAL A 43 6.44 -4.33 1.48
C VAL A 43 4.94 -4.46 1.70
N MET A 44 4.37 -5.68 1.62
CA MET A 44 2.95 -5.91 1.91
C MET A 44 2.57 -5.61 3.36
N ALA A 45 3.44 -5.95 4.33
CA ALA A 45 3.24 -5.58 5.73
C ALA A 45 3.23 -4.06 5.90
N THR A 46 4.15 -3.35 5.23
CA THR A 46 4.23 -1.88 5.24
C THR A 46 2.96 -1.24 4.67
N ILE A 47 2.45 -1.75 3.54
CA ILE A 47 1.21 -1.30 2.91
C ILE A 47 0.03 -1.50 3.86
N THR A 48 -0.08 -2.70 4.45
CA THR A 48 -1.17 -3.04 5.37
C THR A 48 -1.18 -2.12 6.59
N GLN A 49 -0.01 -1.89 7.19
CA GLN A 49 0.14 -0.95 8.30
C GLN A 49 -0.24 0.48 7.88
N CYS A 50 0.22 0.92 6.70
CA CYS A 50 -0.10 2.24 6.16
C CYS A 50 -1.62 2.45 5.99
N VAL A 51 -2.35 1.43 5.56
CA VAL A 51 -3.82 1.47 5.47
C VAL A 51 -4.48 1.48 6.86
N ALA A 52 -4.03 0.61 7.77
CA ALA A 52 -4.56 0.54 9.13
C ALA A 52 -4.39 1.88 9.90
N GLU A 53 -3.29 2.60 9.65
CA GLU A 53 -3.03 3.93 10.21
C GLU A 53 -3.79 5.08 9.50
N GLY A 54 -4.56 4.79 8.44
CA GLY A 54 -5.22 5.79 7.62
C GLY A 54 -4.25 6.69 6.84
N LYS A 55 -3.03 6.21 6.59
CA LYS A 55 -1.95 6.92 5.89
C LYS A 55 -1.85 6.56 4.42
N ALA A 56 -2.63 5.60 3.94
CA ALA A 56 -2.78 5.31 2.53
C ALA A 56 -3.60 6.37 1.77
N ILE A 57 -3.35 6.50 0.48
CA ILE A 57 -4.14 7.30 -0.46
C ILE A 57 -4.19 6.61 -1.83
N ALA A 58 -5.35 6.64 -2.48
CA ALA A 58 -5.52 6.24 -3.88
C ALA A 58 -5.45 7.46 -4.80
N PHE A 59 -5.21 7.23 -6.09
CA PHE A 59 -5.06 8.29 -7.07
C PHE A 59 -6.27 8.33 -8.02
N GLY A 60 -6.80 9.52 -8.29
CA GLY A 60 -7.67 9.78 -9.44
C GLY A 60 -6.94 10.62 -10.48
N PRO A 61 -6.65 10.10 -11.69
CA PRO A 61 -6.84 8.71 -12.14
C PRO A 61 -5.87 7.72 -11.47
N ASP A 62 -6.24 6.44 -11.40
CA ASP A 62 -5.43 5.39 -10.78
C ASP A 62 -4.29 4.97 -11.71
N SER A 63 -3.21 5.73 -11.66
CA SER A 63 -2.04 5.52 -12.51
C SER A 63 -0.76 5.96 -11.83
N LEU A 64 0.34 5.29 -12.17
CA LEU A 64 1.67 5.69 -11.71
C LEU A 64 2.05 7.11 -12.16
N ALA A 65 1.58 7.54 -13.34
CA ALA A 65 1.80 8.89 -13.83
C ALA A 65 1.16 9.94 -12.91
N GLU A 66 -0.08 9.71 -12.47
CA GLU A 66 -0.76 10.60 -11.53
C GLU A 66 -0.07 10.63 -10.16
N ALA A 67 0.37 9.47 -9.66
CA ALA A 67 1.13 9.40 -8.42
C ALA A 67 2.41 10.26 -8.50
N ARG A 68 3.17 10.14 -9.60
CA ARG A 68 4.36 10.95 -9.86
C ARG A 68 4.05 12.44 -9.98
N ASN A 69 2.95 12.81 -10.64
CA ASN A 69 2.50 14.20 -10.72
C ASN A 69 2.17 14.79 -9.34
N ARG A 70 1.75 13.95 -8.39
CA ARG A 70 1.54 14.31 -6.97
C ARG A 70 2.79 14.21 -6.10
N GLY A 71 3.96 13.97 -6.70
CA GLY A 71 5.25 13.92 -6.01
C GLY A 71 5.58 12.57 -5.37
N TYR A 72 4.84 11.51 -5.69
CA TYR A 72 5.16 10.17 -5.20
C TYR A 72 6.25 9.52 -6.07
N ARG A 73 7.09 8.70 -5.43
CA ARG A 73 8.16 7.93 -6.07
C ARG A 73 7.96 6.44 -5.81
N THR A 74 8.44 5.59 -6.71
CA THR A 74 8.48 4.15 -6.47
C THR A 74 9.60 3.83 -5.48
N LEU A 75 9.48 2.70 -4.76
CA LEU A 75 10.68 2.10 -4.17
C LEU A 75 11.66 1.85 -5.31
N CYS A 76 12.89 2.34 -5.16
CA CYS A 76 13.93 2.10 -6.13
C CYS A 76 14.12 0.58 -6.22
N SER A 77 14.00 0.01 -7.42
CA SER A 77 14.55 -1.31 -7.73
C SER A 77 16.06 -1.32 -7.54
#